data_AF-A0A945V2P8-F1
#
_entry.id   AF-A0A945V2P8-F1
#
_cell.length_a   1.000
_cell.length_b   1.000
_cell.length_c   1.000
_cell.angle_alpha   90.00
_cell.angle_beta   90.00
_cell.angle_gamma   90.00
#
_symmetry.space_group_name_H-M   'P 1'
#
loop_
_entity.id
_entity.type
_entity.pdbx_description
1 polymer ?
#
loop_
_entity_poly.entity_id
_entity_poly.type
_entity_poly.pdbx_seq_one_letter_code
_entity_poly.pdbx_strand_id
1 'polypeptide(L)' 'FKFFRTVKPKDKLVFKRELSDIKQKQGKTGPLIFITYLISCKTETGDPVLEQYQTRILR' A
#
# COMPACT_ATOMS: atom_id res chain seq x y z
N PHE A 1 -8.39 3.89 0.86
CA PHE A 1 -7.88 3.76 -0.53
C PHE A 1 -8.46 4.89 -1.36
N LYS A 2 -7.76 5.32 -2.42
CA LYS A 2 -8.17 6.37 -3.36
C LYS A 2 -8.11 5.81 -4.77
N PHE A 3 -9.25 5.79 -5.47
CA PHE A 3 -9.33 5.41 -6.86
C PHE A 3 -9.25 6.65 -7.76
N PHE A 4 -8.51 6.55 -8.85
CA PHE A 4 -8.35 7.62 -9.84
C PHE A 4 -9.15 7.34 -11.11
N ARG A 5 -9.42 6.07 -11.40
CA ARG A 5 -10.23 5.63 -12.55
C ARG A 5 -10.81 4.24 -12.32
N THR A 6 -11.84 3.93 -13.11
CA THR A 6 -12.39 2.58 -13.23
C THR A 6 -11.47 1.72 -14.08
N VAL A 7 -11.33 0.44 -13.70
CA VAL A 7 -10.60 -0.58 -14.46
C VAL A 7 -11.54 -1.17 -15.52
N LYS A 8 -11.04 -1.37 -16.73
CA LYS A 8 -11.79 -1.99 -17.84
C LYS A 8 -11.18 -3.35 -18.20
N PRO A 9 -11.97 -4.27 -18.79
CA PRO A 9 -11.42 -5.51 -19.33
C PRO A 9 -10.22 -5.22 -20.24
N LYS A 10 -9.19 -6.07 -20.16
CA LYS A 10 -7.90 -5.94 -20.86
C LYS A 10 -6.95 -4.86 -20.33
N ASP A 11 -7.33 -4.05 -19.34
CA ASP A 11 -6.37 -3.21 -18.63
C ASP A 11 -5.32 -4.09 -17.94
N LYS A 12 -4.05 -3.86 -18.24
CA LYS A 12 -2.94 -4.44 -17.49
C LYS A 12 -2.58 -3.51 -16.35
N LEU A 13 -2.69 -4.03 -15.14
CA LEU A 13 -2.42 -3.29 -13.91
C LEU A 13 -1.07 -3.69 -13.34
N VAL A 14 -0.25 -2.69 -13.03
CA VAL A 14 1.06 -2.83 -12.41
C VAL A 14 0.97 -2.28 -11.00
N PHE A 15 1.12 -3.15 -10.01
CA PHE A 15 1.13 -2.77 -8.60
C PHE A 15 2.56 -2.60 -8.11
N LYS A 16 2.82 -1.49 -7.42
CA LYS A 16 4.05 -1.24 -6.69
C LYS A 16 3.70 -1.09 -5.21
N ARG A 17 4.40 -1.84 -4.36
CA ARG A 17 4.32 -1.69 -2.90
C ARG A 17 5.62 -1.08 -2.39
N GLU A 18 5.49 0.04 -1.70
CA GLU A 18 6.61 0.78 -1.12
C GLU A 18 6.45 0.84 0.39
N LEU A 19 7.54 0.59 1.11
CA LEU A 19 7.60 0.73 2.56
C LEU A 19 7.67 2.22 2.90
N SER A 20 6.56 2.82 3.32
CA SER A 20 6.47 4.27 3.51
C SER A 20 6.78 4.72 4.94
N ASP A 21 6.59 3.85 5.94
CA ASP A 21 6.83 4.19 7.35
C ASP A 21 7.07 2.93 8.18
N ILE A 22 7.96 3.04 9.19
CA ILE A 22 8.19 2.03 10.22
C ILE A 22 8.21 2.73 11.58
N LYS A 23 7.39 2.25 12.50
CA LYS A 23 7.31 2.76 13.88
C LYS A 23 7.33 1.62 14.88
N GLN A 24 8.07 1.79 15.96
CA GLN A 24 8.04 0.89 17.11
C GLN A 24 7.21 1.50 18.24
N LYS A 25 6.39 0.69 18.91
CA LYS A 25 5.75 1.06 20.17
C LYS A 25 5.96 -0.03 21.22
N GLN A 26 6.12 0.36 22.48
CA GLN A 26 6.15 -0.59 23.58
C GLN A 26 4.73 -1.09 23.87
N GLY A 27 4.47 -2.37 23.62
CA GLY A 27 3.22 -3.04 23.99
C GLY A 27 3.31 -3.69 25.37
N LYS A 28 2.16 -4.14 25.90
CA LYS A 28 2.08 -4.82 27.20
C LYS A 28 2.86 -6.14 27.25
N THR A 29 3.00 -6.81 26.12
CA THR A 29 3.65 -8.12 25.96
C THR A 29 5.01 -8.06 25.27
N GLY A 30 5.50 -6.87 24.91
CA GLY A 30 6.76 -6.69 24.17
C GLY A 30 6.70 -5.54 23.14
N PRO A 31 7.80 -5.29 22.41
CA PRO A 31 7.84 -4.28 21.36
C PRO A 31 6.93 -4.67 20.17
N LEU A 32 6.16 -3.72 19.67
CA LEU A 32 5.30 -3.85 18.49
C LEU A 32 5.86 -3.00 17.36
N ILE A 33 6.04 -3.62 16.19
CA ILE A 33 6.52 -2.93 14.99
C ILE A 33 5.34 -2.68 14.06
N PHE A 34 5.06 -1.41 13.77
CA PHE A 34 4.05 -0.97 12.83
C PHE A 34 4.74 -0.62 11.52
N ILE A 35 4.29 -1.23 10.43
CA ILE A 35 4.75 -0.92 9.09
C ILE A 35 3.60 -0.34 8.30
N THR A 36 3.82 0.79 7.64
CA THR A 36 2.90 1.30 6.63
C THR A 36 3.49 1.11 5.25
N TYR A 37 2.70 0.53 4.36
CA TYR A 37 2.99 0.42 2.94
C TYR A 37 2.15 1.41 2.15
N LEU A 38 2.76 2.10 1.19
CA LEU A 38 2.06 2.71 0.08
C LEU A 38 1.96 1.68 -1.06
N ILE A 39 0.73 1.28 -1.37
CA ILE A 39 0.41 0.45 -2.52
C ILE A 39 -0.11 1.39 -3.60
N SER A 40 0.61 1.50 -4.70
CA SER A 40 0.20 2.25 -5.88
C SER A 40 -0.06 1.27 -7.02
N CYS A 41 -1.07 1.57 -7.83
CA CYS A 41 -1.46 0.80 -9.00
C CYS A 41 -1.51 1.75 -10.19
N LYS A 42 -0.85 1.37 -11.26
CA LYS A 42 -0.86 2.09 -12.53
C LYS A 42 -1.20 1.13 -13.66
N THR A 43 -1.67 1.64 -14.80
CA THR A 43 -1.71 0.86 -16.03
C THR A 43 -0.30 0.62 -16.57
N GLU A 44 -0.14 -0.29 -17.52
CA GLU A 44 1.13 -0.48 -18.26
C GLU A 44 1.61 0.83 -18.94
N THR A 45 0.68 1.70 -19.33
CA THR A 45 0.97 3.04 -19.89
C THR A 45 1.36 4.09 -18.84
N GLY A 46 1.27 3.76 -17.55
CA GLY A 46 1.64 4.64 -16.44
C GLY A 46 0.50 5.46 -15.82
N ASP A 47 -0.74 5.28 -16.28
CA ASP A 47 -1.90 6.02 -15.75
C ASP A 47 -2.23 5.54 -14.33
N PRO A 48 -2.41 6.45 -13.34
CA PRO A 48 -2.76 6.06 -11.98
C PRO A 48 -4.17 5.46 -11.93
N VAL A 49 -4.30 4.35 -11.20
CA VAL A 49 -5.56 3.63 -11.00
C VAL A 49 -5.99 3.68 -9.54
N LEU A 50 -5.07 3.37 -8.64
CA LEU A 50 -5.34 3.25 -7.20
C LEU A 50 -4.11 3.65 -6.39
N GLU A 51 -4.36 4.31 -5.27
CA GLU A 51 -3.41 4.41 -4.17
C GLU A 51 -4.04 3.97 -2.85
N GLN A 52 -3.27 3.23 -2.06
CA GLN A 52 -3.70 2.73 -0.77
C GLN A 52 -2.53 2.73 0.21
N TYR A 53 -2.71 3.43 1.33
CA TYR A 53 -1.88 3.20 2.51
C TYR A 53 -2.43 2.01 3.29
N GLN A 54 -1.55 1.05 3.58
CA GLN A 54 -1.88 -0.12 4.36
C GLN A 54 -0.91 -0.26 5.54
N THR A 55 -1.43 -0.13 6.75
CA THR A 55 -0.66 -0.36 7.98
C THR A 55 -0.83 -1.80 8.46
N ARG A 56 0.27 -2.42 8.88
CA ARG A 56 0.32 -3.75 9.48
C ARG A 56 1.12 -3.72 10.77
N ILE A 57 0.76 -4.57 11.71
CA ILE A 57 1.57 -4.86 12.89
C ILE A 57 2.35 -6.14 12.59
N LEU A 58 3.67 -6.06 12.69
CA LEU A 58 4.54 -7.23 12.79
C LEU A 58 4.70 -7.58 14.26
N ARG A 59 4.39 -8.84 14.58
CA ARG A 59 4.48 -9.43 15.90
C ARG A 59 5.18 -10.77 15.78
#